data_AF-A0A5C7QJB4-F1
#
_entry.id   AF-A0A5C7QJB4-F1
#
_cell.length_a   1.000
_cell.length_b   1.000
_cell.length_c   1.000
_cell.angle_alpha   90.00
_cell.angle_beta   90.00
_cell.angle_gamma   90.00
#
_symmetry.space_group_name_H-M   'P 1'
#
loop_
_entity.id
_entity.type
_entity.pdbx_description
1 polymer ?
#
loop_
_entity_poly.entity_id
_entity_poly.type
_entity_poly.pdbx_seq_one_letter_code
_entity_poly.pdbx_strand_id
1 'polypeptide(L)'
;MDTKAQPLTHNTHTYRILTVGLRQFRRPDTNHPTWTKPWDWQTMLRLPGLCPDRTKIAWDRLHNIGLHITTAVDLLPPGGDFLNEQAEAAASYLRGVVEGLNAADEHGTDLGYDLVVLLGGRVASAFCASDSRLHDMRLLQLRGMDSYNVVILPSPHTNETTGDGWWSSAEKQGILRDAVTEWLGE
;
A
#
# COMPACT_ATOMS: atom_id res chain seq x y z
N MET A 1 -40.95 -33.84 -1.04
CA MET A 1 -40.42 -32.63 -1.70
C MET A 1 -39.25 -32.18 -0.85
N ASP A 2 -38.06 -32.66 -1.18
CA ASP A 2 -36.83 -32.33 -0.45
C ASP A 2 -36.29 -30.99 -0.94
N THR A 3 -36.42 -29.96 -0.11
CA THR A 3 -35.80 -28.66 -0.31
C THR A 3 -34.31 -28.81 -0.04
N LYS A 4 -33.54 -29.21 -1.07
CA LYS A 4 -32.07 -29.13 -1.00
C LYS A 4 -31.69 -27.68 -0.78
N ALA A 5 -31.18 -27.39 0.42
CA ALA A 5 -30.48 -26.16 0.71
C ALA A 5 -29.38 -25.97 -0.34
N GLN A 6 -29.45 -24.88 -1.10
CA GLN A 6 -28.34 -24.45 -1.95
C GLN A 6 -27.15 -24.17 -1.02
N PRO A 7 -25.96 -24.70 -1.31
CA PRO A 7 -24.77 -24.34 -0.56
C PRO A 7 -24.54 -22.84 -0.74
N LEU A 8 -24.40 -22.12 0.37
CA LEU A 8 -23.92 -20.75 0.41
C LEU A 8 -22.59 -20.74 -0.35
N THR A 9 -22.58 -20.17 -1.55
CA THR A 9 -21.35 -19.84 -2.24
C THR A 9 -20.64 -18.83 -1.35
N HIS A 10 -19.62 -19.27 -0.62
CA HIS A 10 -18.63 -18.36 -0.07
C HIS A 10 -18.13 -17.53 -1.25
N ASN A 11 -18.52 -16.26 -1.31
CA ASN A 11 -17.89 -15.30 -2.19
C ASN A 11 -16.42 -15.26 -1.75
N THR A 12 -15.57 -16.01 -2.44
CA THR A 12 -14.12 -15.90 -2.31
C THR A 12 -13.69 -14.64 -3.05
N HIS A 13 -14.18 -13.48 -2.63
CA HIS A 13 -13.66 -12.21 -3.12
C HIS A 13 -12.27 -12.07 -2.52
N THR A 14 -11.25 -12.32 -3.32
CA THR A 14 -9.87 -12.05 -2.90
C THR A 14 -9.72 -10.54 -2.78
N TYR A 15 -9.43 -10.05 -1.57
CA TYR A 15 -9.18 -8.63 -1.33
C TYR A 15 -8.12 -8.10 -2.29
N ARG A 16 -8.44 -7.01 -3.00
CA ARG A 16 -7.50 -6.35 -3.90
C ARG A 16 -6.77 -5.24 -3.17
N ILE A 17 -5.46 -5.42 -3.02
CA ILE A 17 -4.63 -4.59 -2.16
C ILE A 17 -3.63 -3.81 -3.01
N LEU A 18 -3.70 -2.48 -2.93
CA LEU A 18 -2.69 -1.57 -3.45
C LEU A 18 -1.74 -1.17 -2.32
N THR A 19 -0.45 -1.45 -2.48
CA THR A 19 0.58 -0.92 -1.58
C THR A 19 1.24 0.31 -2.18
N VAL A 20 1.41 1.35 -1.36
CA VAL A 20 2.03 2.62 -1.76
C VAL A 20 3.29 2.82 -0.93
N GLY A 21 4.44 2.70 -1.57
CA GLY A 21 5.75 2.87 -0.98
C GLY A 21 6.42 4.18 -1.37
N LEU A 22 7.66 4.30 -0.93
CA LEU A 22 8.58 5.33 -1.37
C LEU A 22 9.96 4.70 -1.53
N ARG A 23 10.56 4.87 -2.72
CA ARG A 23 11.95 4.48 -2.93
C ARG A 23 12.90 5.65 -2.91
N GLN A 24 13.77 5.64 -1.90
CA GLN A 24 14.97 6.46 -1.92
C GLN A 24 16.10 5.65 -2.56
N PHE A 25 16.22 5.69 -3.88
CA PHE A 25 17.50 5.33 -4.49
C PHE A 25 18.45 6.50 -4.27
N ARG A 26 19.10 6.53 -3.10
CA ARG A 26 20.36 7.26 -2.93
C ARG A 26 21.47 6.22 -2.89
N ARG A 27 22.09 5.96 -4.04
CA ARG A 27 23.43 5.41 -4.00
C ARG A 27 24.37 6.48 -3.41
N PRO A 28 25.17 6.16 -2.39
CA PRO A 28 26.09 7.14 -1.79
C PRO A 28 27.14 7.69 -2.76
N ASP A 29 27.42 6.94 -3.83
CA ASP A 29 28.50 7.18 -4.78
C ASP A 29 28.05 7.85 -6.10
N THR A 30 26.74 7.99 -6.31
CA THR A 30 26.19 8.50 -7.57
C THR A 30 24.97 9.37 -7.35
N ASN A 31 25.02 10.60 -7.87
CA ASN A 31 23.81 11.39 -8.10
C ASN A 31 22.97 10.62 -9.12
N HIS A 32 21.96 9.88 -8.66
CA HIS A 32 20.97 9.33 -9.56
C HIS A 32 20.39 10.50 -10.36
N PRO A 33 20.34 10.40 -11.71
CA PRO A 33 19.79 11.46 -12.52
C PRO A 33 18.35 11.71 -12.08
N THR A 34 17.98 12.99 -11.95
CA THR A 34 16.61 13.38 -11.65
C THR A 34 15.66 12.74 -12.65
N TRP A 35 14.57 12.16 -12.16
CA TRP A 35 13.54 11.62 -13.04
C TRP A 35 12.94 12.73 -13.90
N THR A 36 12.97 12.57 -15.22
CA THR A 36 12.53 13.60 -16.18
C THR A 36 11.22 13.27 -16.91
N LYS A 37 10.70 12.06 -16.76
CA LYS A 37 9.44 11.64 -17.37
C LYS A 37 8.25 11.96 -16.45
N PRO A 38 7.02 12.03 -16.96
CA PRO A 38 5.83 12.04 -16.10
C PRO A 38 5.86 10.88 -15.11
N TRP A 39 5.43 11.12 -13.87
CA TRP A 39 5.23 10.09 -12.85
C TRP A 39 3.73 9.81 -12.72
N ASP A 40 3.18 9.20 -13.76
CA ASP A 40 1.76 8.83 -13.87
C ASP A 40 1.50 7.38 -13.45
N TRP A 41 0.23 7.00 -13.39
CA TRP A 41 -0.21 5.64 -13.04
C TRP A 41 0.50 4.54 -13.84
N GLN A 42 0.62 4.70 -15.17
CA GLN A 42 1.27 3.69 -16.02
C GLN A 42 2.76 3.53 -15.67
N THR A 43 3.42 4.63 -15.35
CA THR A 43 4.83 4.63 -14.95
C THR A 43 5.02 4.02 -13.56
N MET A 44 4.13 4.35 -12.61
CA MET A 44 4.10 3.77 -11.27
C MET A 44 3.99 2.24 -11.31
N LEU A 45 3.08 1.71 -12.14
CA LEU A 45 2.88 0.26 -12.33
C LEU A 45 4.10 -0.46 -12.89
N ARG A 46 4.88 0.20 -13.76
CA ARG A 46 6.08 -0.39 -14.39
C ARG A 46 7.29 -0.41 -13.48
N LEU A 47 7.33 0.48 -12.49
CA LEU A 47 8.49 0.66 -11.61
C LEU A 47 8.11 0.52 -10.12
N PRO A 48 7.44 -0.57 -9.71
CA PRO A 48 6.84 -0.68 -8.39
C PRO A 48 7.88 -0.85 -7.30
N GLY A 49 7.86 -0.01 -6.26
CA GLY A 49 8.69 -0.01 -5.05
C GLY A 49 9.11 -1.36 -4.53
N LEU A 50 8.08 -2.18 -4.44
CA LEU A 50 8.04 -3.49 -3.85
C LEU A 50 7.83 -4.52 -4.97
N CYS A 51 8.72 -5.50 -5.06
CA CYS A 51 8.69 -6.55 -6.08
C CYS A 51 9.39 -7.81 -5.54
N PRO A 52 8.86 -9.01 -5.81
CA PRO A 52 9.43 -10.27 -5.30
C PRO A 52 10.88 -10.49 -5.77
N ASP A 53 11.21 -10.06 -6.99
CA ASP A 53 12.54 -10.31 -7.57
C ASP A 53 13.60 -9.30 -7.10
N ARG A 54 13.22 -8.03 -6.94
CA ARG A 54 14.17 -6.93 -6.65
C ARG A 54 14.27 -6.57 -5.17
N THR A 55 13.17 -6.72 -4.44
CA THR A 55 13.08 -6.32 -3.03
C THR A 55 12.49 -7.45 -2.19
N LYS A 56 13.03 -8.66 -2.40
CA LYS A 56 12.49 -9.90 -1.84
C LYS A 56 12.23 -9.84 -0.34
N ILE A 57 13.18 -9.32 0.45
CA ILE A 57 13.04 -9.24 1.92
C ILE A 57 11.82 -8.40 2.32
N ALA A 58 11.64 -7.23 1.69
CA ALA A 58 10.50 -6.36 1.97
C ALA A 58 9.17 -6.98 1.49
N TRP A 59 9.20 -7.67 0.35
CA TRP A 59 8.05 -8.39 -0.20
C TRP A 59 7.62 -9.53 0.73
N ASP A 60 8.56 -10.38 1.13
CA ASP A 60 8.35 -11.52 2.03
C ASP A 60 7.84 -11.04 3.38
N ARG A 61 8.38 -9.94 3.95
CA ARG A 61 7.90 -9.36 5.21
C ARG A 61 6.40 -9.11 5.21
N LEU A 62 5.87 -8.53 4.13
CA LEU A 62 4.45 -8.23 3.99
C LEU A 62 3.61 -9.50 3.76
N HIS A 63 4.10 -10.44 2.94
CA HIS A 63 3.38 -11.70 2.71
C HIS A 63 3.36 -12.61 3.94
N ASN A 64 4.43 -12.61 4.74
CA ASN A 64 4.53 -13.39 5.97
C ASN A 64 3.56 -12.91 7.06
N ILE A 65 3.09 -11.66 6.97
CA ILE A 65 2.04 -11.15 7.87
C ILE A 65 0.62 -11.36 7.30
N GLY A 66 0.47 -12.09 6.18
CA GLY A 66 -0.81 -12.35 5.54
C GLY A 66 -1.25 -11.29 4.52
N LEU A 67 -0.44 -10.26 4.27
CA LEU A 67 -0.81 -9.22 3.31
C LEU A 67 -0.53 -9.69 1.87
N HIS A 68 -1.56 -10.19 1.21
CA HIS A 68 -1.50 -10.63 -0.19
C HIS A 68 -1.65 -9.45 -1.16
N ILE A 69 -0.52 -9.00 -1.72
CA ILE A 69 -0.44 -7.75 -2.48
C ILE A 69 -0.89 -7.97 -3.93
N THR A 70 -1.88 -7.20 -4.39
CA THR A 70 -2.32 -7.20 -5.79
C THR A 70 -1.48 -6.27 -6.65
N THR A 71 -1.18 -5.09 -6.14
CA THR A 71 -0.40 -4.08 -6.85
C THR A 71 0.48 -3.31 -5.87
N ALA A 72 1.68 -2.92 -6.32
CA ALA A 72 2.57 -2.06 -5.58
C ALA A 72 2.96 -0.87 -6.44
N VAL A 73 3.05 0.31 -5.86
CA VAL A 73 3.52 1.53 -6.52
C VAL A 73 4.40 2.35 -5.59
N ASP A 74 5.24 3.22 -6.14
CA ASP A 74 5.91 4.26 -5.37
C ASP A 74 5.18 5.59 -5.56
N LEU A 75 4.94 6.31 -4.46
CA LEU A 75 4.25 7.60 -4.48
C LEU A 75 4.97 8.64 -5.35
N LEU A 76 6.30 8.62 -5.30
CA LEU A 76 7.17 9.55 -6.00
C LEU A 76 8.18 8.79 -6.85
N PRO A 77 8.70 9.42 -7.92
CA PRO A 77 9.69 8.79 -8.76
C PRO A 77 10.94 8.40 -7.97
N PRO A 78 11.75 7.47 -8.50
CA PRO A 78 13.00 7.09 -7.87
C PRO A 78 13.99 8.26 -7.82
N GLY A 79 14.63 8.44 -6.65
CA GLY A 79 15.78 9.32 -6.47
C GLY A 79 15.43 10.72 -5.96
N GLY A 80 16.36 11.33 -5.21
CA GLY A 80 16.28 12.73 -4.74
C GLY A 80 15.40 12.99 -3.52
N ASP A 81 15.66 14.13 -2.87
CA ASP A 81 14.74 14.69 -1.88
C ASP A 81 13.59 15.38 -2.62
N PHE A 82 12.36 15.07 -2.23
CA PHE A 82 11.16 15.72 -2.73
C PHE A 82 10.57 16.65 -1.68
N LEU A 83 9.94 17.72 -2.14
CA LEU A 83 9.18 18.64 -1.31
C LEU A 83 7.89 17.97 -0.83
N ASN A 84 7.38 18.38 0.33
CA ASN A 84 6.15 17.82 0.89
C ASN A 84 4.96 18.08 -0.02
N GLU A 85 4.88 19.27 -0.62
CA GLU A 85 3.83 19.67 -1.53
C GLU A 85 3.76 18.76 -2.78
N GLN A 86 4.92 18.27 -3.24
CA GLN A 86 4.98 17.30 -4.34
C GLN A 86 4.43 15.94 -3.92
N ALA A 87 4.73 15.50 -2.69
CA ALA A 87 4.21 14.25 -2.14
C ALA A 87 2.69 14.33 -1.95
N GLU A 88 2.18 15.45 -1.45
CA GLU A 88 0.75 15.72 -1.26
C GLU A 88 0.00 15.74 -2.59
N ALA A 89 0.53 16.41 -3.61
CA ALA A 89 -0.04 16.41 -4.96
C ALA A 89 -0.07 15.01 -5.57
N ALA A 90 1.00 14.22 -5.40
CA ALA A 90 1.06 12.84 -5.86
C ALA A 90 0.07 11.92 -5.12
N ALA A 91 -0.13 12.14 -3.81
CA ALA A 91 -1.10 11.39 -3.02
C ALA A 91 -2.52 11.71 -3.46
N SER A 92 -2.83 12.99 -3.68
CA SER A 92 -4.12 13.44 -4.22
C SER A 92 -4.39 12.82 -5.60
N TYR A 93 -3.40 12.84 -6.50
CA TYR A 93 -3.49 12.19 -7.81
C TYR A 93 -3.77 10.69 -7.70
N LEU A 94 -2.99 9.96 -6.88
CA LEU A 94 -3.12 8.51 -6.77
C LEU A 94 -4.47 8.09 -6.17
N ARG A 95 -5.00 8.86 -5.21
CA ARG A 95 -6.37 8.64 -4.72
C ARG A 95 -7.40 8.80 -5.82
N GLY A 96 -7.32 9.86 -6.63
CA GLY A 96 -8.23 10.06 -7.76
C GLY A 96 -8.16 8.92 -8.78
N VAL A 97 -6.97 8.33 -8.96
CA VAL A 97 -6.80 7.11 -9.77
C VAL A 97 -7.55 5.93 -9.13
N VAL A 98 -7.38 5.67 -7.82
CA VAL A 98 -8.07 4.56 -7.14
C VAL A 98 -9.59 4.77 -7.17
N GLU A 99 -10.08 5.97 -6.88
CA GLU A 99 -11.50 6.31 -6.94
C GLU A 99 -12.07 6.08 -8.35
N GLY A 100 -11.35 6.51 -9.38
CA GLY A 100 -11.75 6.29 -10.78
C GLY A 100 -11.74 4.82 -11.19
N LEU A 101 -10.75 4.04 -10.73
CA LEU A 101 -10.68 2.60 -10.98
C LEU A 101 -11.84 1.87 -10.27
N ASN A 102 -12.12 2.20 -9.01
CA ASN A 102 -13.22 1.59 -8.26
C ASN A 102 -14.58 1.94 -8.88
N ALA A 103 -14.78 3.18 -9.34
CA ALA A 103 -16.01 3.58 -10.03
C ALA A 103 -16.18 2.84 -11.37
N ALA A 104 -15.10 2.66 -12.14
CA ALA A 104 -15.14 1.86 -13.36
C ALA A 104 -15.42 0.37 -13.09
N ASP A 105 -15.06 -0.10 -11.89
CA ASP A 105 -15.18 -1.48 -11.48
C ASP A 105 -16.58 -1.90 -11.04
N GLU A 106 -17.50 -0.96 -10.84
CA GLU A 106 -18.94 -1.24 -10.63
C GLU A 106 -19.55 -2.09 -11.78
N HIS A 107 -18.84 -2.20 -12.90
CA HIS A 107 -19.19 -3.01 -14.06
C HIS A 107 -18.51 -4.39 -14.11
N GLY A 108 -17.79 -4.80 -13.05
CA GLY A 108 -17.18 -6.14 -12.92
C GLY A 108 -15.89 -6.33 -13.73
N THR A 109 -15.03 -5.32 -13.75
CA THR A 109 -13.79 -5.30 -14.57
C THR A 109 -12.54 -5.78 -13.83
N ASP A 110 -12.66 -6.09 -12.55
CA ASP A 110 -11.61 -6.39 -11.58
C ASP A 110 -10.48 -5.34 -11.51
N LEU A 111 -10.76 -4.07 -11.81
CA LEU A 111 -9.77 -2.98 -11.87
C LEU A 111 -9.54 -2.24 -10.54
N GLY A 112 -10.51 -2.29 -9.63
CA GLY A 112 -10.50 -1.56 -8.37
C GLY A 112 -9.62 -2.18 -7.27
N TYR A 113 -9.56 -1.48 -6.14
CA TYR A 113 -8.87 -1.89 -4.92
C TYR A 113 -9.77 -1.74 -3.71
N ASP A 114 -9.77 -2.75 -2.84
CA ASP A 114 -10.54 -2.78 -1.60
C ASP A 114 -9.75 -2.13 -0.45
N LEU A 115 -8.41 -2.19 -0.51
CA LEU A 115 -7.51 -1.67 0.51
C LEU A 115 -6.28 -0.99 -0.10
N VAL A 116 -5.97 0.21 0.38
CA VAL A 116 -4.75 0.97 0.09
C VAL A 116 -3.86 0.99 1.33
N VAL A 117 -2.67 0.42 1.22
CA VAL A 117 -1.71 0.27 2.31
C VAL A 117 -0.56 1.25 2.13
N LEU A 118 -0.45 2.22 3.04
CA LEU A 118 0.58 3.26 3.02
C LEU A 118 1.81 2.77 3.79
N LEU A 119 2.95 2.62 3.10
CA LEU A 119 4.18 2.06 3.67
C LEU A 119 5.11 3.17 4.18
N GLY A 120 5.07 3.40 5.48
CA GLY A 120 5.96 4.32 6.19
C GLY A 120 5.44 5.75 6.33
N GLY A 121 6.06 6.50 7.25
CA GLY A 121 5.57 7.80 7.70
C GLY A 121 5.48 8.86 6.60
N ARG A 122 6.45 8.94 5.67
CA ARG A 122 6.43 9.97 4.62
C ARG A 122 5.25 9.81 3.65
N VAL A 123 4.93 8.56 3.27
CA VAL A 123 3.77 8.28 2.42
C VAL A 123 2.48 8.61 3.18
N ALA A 124 2.39 8.15 4.44
CA ALA A 124 1.25 8.44 5.29
C ALA A 124 1.00 9.93 5.47
N SER A 125 2.02 10.72 5.80
CA SER A 125 1.91 12.18 5.97
C SER A 125 1.38 12.86 4.71
N ALA A 126 1.85 12.46 3.52
CA ALA A 126 1.38 13.02 2.25
C ALA A 126 -0.12 12.72 2.01
N PHE A 127 -0.56 11.49 2.28
CA PHE A 127 -1.97 11.13 2.17
C PHE A 127 -2.84 11.88 3.18
N CYS A 128 -2.42 11.95 4.44
CA CYS A 128 -3.14 12.66 5.50
C CYS A 128 -3.25 14.17 5.26
N ALA A 129 -2.23 14.78 4.65
CA ALA A 129 -2.26 16.18 4.26
C ALA A 129 -3.13 16.43 3.02
N SER A 130 -3.23 15.45 2.11
CA SER A 130 -4.04 15.57 0.89
C SER A 130 -5.56 15.41 1.08
N ASP A 131 -6.03 14.84 2.21
CA ASP A 131 -7.46 14.68 2.51
C ASP A 131 -7.75 14.64 4.01
N SER A 132 -8.67 15.52 4.44
CA SER A 132 -9.08 15.68 5.84
C SER A 132 -9.67 14.43 6.50
N ARG A 133 -10.25 13.49 5.74
CA ARG A 133 -10.79 12.22 6.26
C ARG A 133 -9.69 11.31 6.83
N LEU A 134 -8.46 11.50 6.36
CA LEU A 134 -7.28 10.76 6.81
C LEU A 134 -6.51 11.50 7.91
N HIS A 135 -7.00 12.65 8.38
CA HIS A 135 -6.34 13.41 9.43
C HIS A 135 -6.16 12.57 10.70
N ASP A 136 -5.01 12.72 11.35
CA ASP A 136 -4.61 11.98 12.57
C ASP A 136 -4.65 10.45 12.49
N MET A 137 -4.71 9.89 11.29
CA MET A 137 -4.67 8.45 11.09
C MET A 137 -3.38 7.85 11.65
N ARG A 138 -3.52 6.81 12.48
CA ARG A 138 -2.39 6.15 13.16
C ARG A 138 -2.00 4.85 12.46
N LEU A 139 -0.80 4.37 12.81
CA LEU A 139 -0.32 3.05 12.39
C LEU A 139 -1.36 1.97 12.73
N LEU A 140 -1.60 1.04 11.80
CA LEU A 140 -2.53 -0.09 11.91
C LEU A 140 -4.02 0.29 12.06
N GLN A 141 -4.35 1.58 12.02
CA GLN A 141 -5.75 2.00 12.06
C GLN A 141 -6.35 1.90 10.67
N LEU A 142 -7.37 1.07 10.49
CA LEU A 142 -8.16 1.04 9.26
C LEU A 142 -9.04 2.29 9.17
N ARG A 143 -9.06 2.95 8.01
CA ARG A 143 -9.89 4.12 7.74
C ARG A 143 -10.72 3.88 6.47
N GLY A 144 -12.03 3.91 6.60
CA GLY A 144 -12.93 3.85 5.46
C GLY A 144 -12.89 5.13 4.64
N MET A 145 -12.74 4.95 3.33
CA MET A 145 -13.06 5.93 2.30
C MET A 145 -14.38 5.51 1.65
N ASP A 146 -14.91 6.34 0.74
CA ASP A 146 -16.23 6.07 0.14
C ASP A 146 -16.24 4.76 -0.67
N SER A 147 -15.14 4.41 -1.34
CA SER A 147 -15.05 3.24 -2.22
C SER A 147 -13.93 2.25 -1.89
N TYR A 148 -13.10 2.49 -0.88
CA TYR A 148 -11.99 1.62 -0.45
C TYR A 148 -11.59 1.92 0.99
N ASN A 149 -10.74 1.09 1.60
CA ASN A 149 -10.15 1.38 2.91
C ASN A 149 -8.69 1.82 2.78
N VAL A 150 -8.19 2.61 3.73
CA VAL A 150 -6.78 2.99 3.85
C VAL A 150 -6.23 2.47 5.17
N VAL A 151 -4.98 2.02 5.18
CA VAL A 151 -4.24 1.66 6.40
C VAL A 151 -2.77 2.08 6.31
N ILE A 152 -2.16 2.42 7.44
CA ILE A 152 -0.72 2.75 7.52
C ILE A 152 0.04 1.56 8.11
N LEU A 153 1.10 1.13 7.43
CA LEU A 153 2.05 0.12 7.91
C LEU A 153 3.45 0.71 8.06
N PRO A 154 4.31 0.12 8.93
CA PRO A 154 5.72 0.48 8.96
C PRO A 154 6.36 0.17 7.60
N SER A 155 7.39 0.93 7.20
CA SER A 155 8.06 0.65 5.92
C SER A 155 8.78 -0.70 5.97
N PRO A 156 8.54 -1.63 5.03
CA PRO A 156 9.17 -2.95 5.01
C PRO A 156 10.63 -2.90 4.55
N HIS A 157 11.09 -1.75 4.05
CA HIS A 157 12.49 -1.53 3.61
C HIS A 157 13.41 -1.05 4.73
N THR A 158 12.90 -0.89 5.95
CA THR A 158 13.70 -0.41 7.08
C THR A 158 14.80 -1.43 7.41
N ASN A 159 16.05 -0.95 7.44
CA ASN A 159 17.19 -1.70 7.96
C ASN A 159 17.20 -1.56 9.48
N GLU A 160 16.65 -2.56 10.16
CA GLU A 160 16.54 -2.58 11.61
C GLU A 160 17.83 -3.20 12.19
N THR A 161 18.55 -2.39 12.96
CA THR A 161 19.81 -2.79 13.60
C THR A 161 19.63 -3.29 15.02
N THR A 162 18.41 -3.16 15.56
CA THR A 162 18.01 -3.63 16.89
C THR A 162 16.93 -4.71 16.76
N GLY A 163 16.83 -5.59 17.75
CA GLY A 163 15.79 -6.64 17.76
C GLY A 163 14.37 -6.12 17.99
N ASP A 164 14.21 -4.85 18.38
CA ASP A 164 12.92 -4.22 18.68
C ASP A 164 12.30 -3.48 17.47
N GLY A 165 12.82 -3.66 16.27
CA GLY A 165 12.16 -3.17 15.06
C GLY A 165 10.82 -3.86 14.77
N TRP A 166 9.98 -3.22 13.95
CA TRP A 166 8.68 -3.78 13.54
C TRP A 166 8.82 -5.10 12.77
N TRP A 167 9.91 -5.23 12.03
CA TRP A 167 10.17 -6.39 11.17
C TRP A 167 11.22 -7.34 11.76
N SER A 168 11.83 -7.01 12.89
CA SER A 168 12.75 -7.88 13.63
C SER A 168 12.11 -8.51 14.88
N SER A 169 11.12 -7.84 15.49
CA SER A 169 10.45 -8.33 16.71
C SER A 169 9.30 -9.28 16.37
N ALA A 170 9.33 -10.50 16.93
CA ALA A 170 8.26 -11.48 16.75
C ALA A 170 6.92 -11.02 17.32
N GLU A 171 6.95 -10.26 18.43
CA GLU A 171 5.75 -9.67 19.04
C GLU A 171 5.10 -8.66 18.10
N LYS A 172 5.90 -7.72 17.54
CA LYS A 172 5.39 -6.71 16.61
C LYS A 172 4.91 -7.33 15.30
N GLN A 173 5.57 -8.37 14.79
CA GLN A 173 5.07 -9.15 13.67
C GLN A 173 3.76 -9.89 14.00
N GLY A 174 3.56 -10.29 15.25
CA GLY A 174 2.28 -10.82 15.74
C GLY A 174 1.16 -9.78 15.65
N ILE A 175 1.39 -8.59 16.19
CA ILE A 175 0.46 -7.46 16.11
C ILE A 175 0.11 -7.12 14.65
N LEU A 176 1.10 -7.15 13.76
CA LEU A 176 0.88 -6.92 12.32
C LEU A 176 -0.03 -7.99 11.70
N ARG A 177 0.20 -9.27 12.02
CA ARG A 177 -0.63 -10.38 11.56
C ARG A 177 -2.06 -10.23 12.03
N ASP A 178 -2.25 -10.02 13.33
CA ASP A 178 -3.58 -9.92 13.93
C ASP A 178 -4.38 -8.76 13.31
N ALA A 179 -3.72 -7.63 13.05
CA ALA A 179 -4.36 -6.49 12.41
C ALA A 179 -4.72 -6.77 10.94
N VAL A 180 -3.85 -7.43 10.17
CA VAL A 180 -4.15 -7.82 8.78
C VAL A 180 -5.33 -8.77 8.73
N THR A 181 -5.36 -9.79 9.59
CA THR A 181 -6.47 -10.72 9.73
C THR A 181 -7.78 -10.00 10.05
N GLU A 182 -7.77 -9.03 10.97
CA GLU A 182 -8.94 -8.21 11.30
C GLU A 182 -9.45 -7.40 10.10
N TRP A 183 -8.56 -6.75 9.33
CA TRP A 183 -8.99 -5.92 8.19
C TRP A 183 -9.57 -6.73 7.03
N LEU A 184 -9.03 -7.92 6.81
CA LEU A 184 -9.43 -8.80 5.72
C LEU A 184 -10.63 -9.70 6.09
N GLY A 185 -10.98 -9.77 7.38
CA GLY A 185 -12.08 -10.58 7.88
C GLY A 185 -11.80 -12.08 7.86
N GLU A 186 -10.53 -12.46 8.07
CA GLU A 186 -10.03 -13.85 8.06
C GLU A 186 -9.95 -14.48 9.46
#